data_AF-A0A9W6HSD7-F1
#
_entry.id   AF-A0A9W6HSD7-F1
#
_cell.length_a   1.000
_cell.length_b   1.000
_cell.length_c   1.000
_cell.angle_alpha   90.00
_cell.angle_beta   90.00
_cell.angle_gamma   90.00
#
_symmetry.space_group_name_H-M   'P 1'
#
loop_
_entity.id
_entity.type
_entity.pdbx_description
1 polymer ?
#
loop_
_entity_poly.entity_id
_entity_poly.type
_entity_poly.pdbx_seq_one_letter_code
_entity_poly.pdbx_strand_id
1 'polypeptide(L)'
;MATKKSTPAVETVEQDEAIDLLQLVSDGIMQVIETHSIDVQKNRYKAMRAIAWHAFVESIEAGDFEALVQRASANVDALPSGWEIKVPAKPAPKPTPAKRTAKAARA
;
A
#
# COMPACT_ATOMS: atom_id res chain seq x y z
N MET A 1 18.85 -11.38 45.40
CA MET A 1 17.73 -11.09 44.49
C MET A 1 18.11 -11.59 43.11
N ALA A 2 17.38 -12.56 42.58
CA ALA A 2 17.66 -13.24 41.32
C ALA A 2 17.21 -12.39 40.11
N THR A 3 18.06 -12.43 39.07
CA THR A 3 17.79 -12.35 37.63
C THR A 3 16.71 -11.41 37.10
N LYS A 4 17.12 -10.55 36.15
CA LYS A 4 16.52 -10.56 34.81
C LYS A 4 17.50 -10.01 33.77
N LYS A 5 18.00 -10.91 32.92
CA LYS A 5 18.40 -10.61 31.54
C LYS A 5 17.20 -9.95 30.85
N SER A 6 17.42 -8.86 30.13
CA SER A 6 16.60 -8.56 28.95
C SER A 6 17.34 -7.58 28.05
N THR A 7 18.04 -8.13 27.06
CA THR A 7 18.19 -7.48 25.75
C THR A 7 16.78 -7.39 25.12
N PRO A 8 16.48 -6.29 24.44
CA PRO A 8 16.19 -6.41 23.00
C PRO A 8 16.90 -5.28 22.28
N ALA A 9 18.04 -5.58 21.68
CA ALA A 9 18.80 -4.66 20.82
C ALA A 9 18.73 -5.12 19.35
N VAL A 10 17.64 -5.80 18.98
CA VAL A 10 17.45 -6.39 17.65
C VAL A 10 16.27 -5.75 16.91
N GLU A 11 15.31 -5.10 17.60
CA GLU A 11 14.16 -4.45 16.95
C GLU A 11 14.42 -2.98 16.54
N THR A 12 15.52 -2.35 16.98
CA THR A 12 15.79 -0.93 16.66
C THR A 12 16.43 -0.70 15.29
N VAL A 13 17.26 -1.64 14.81
CA VAL A 13 18.06 -1.42 13.59
C VAL A 13 17.19 -1.45 12.32
N GLU A 14 16.22 -2.36 12.24
CA GLU A 14 15.31 -2.45 11.08
C GLU A 14 14.33 -1.27 11.00
N GLN A 15 14.03 -0.63 12.14
CA GLN A 15 13.10 0.49 12.21
C GLN A 15 13.73 1.81 11.75
N ASP A 16 15.00 2.05 12.08
CA ASP A 16 15.74 3.24 11.65
C ASP A 16 15.99 3.23 10.13
N GLU A 17 16.36 2.08 9.54
CA GLU A 17 16.55 1.94 8.09
C GLU A 17 15.24 2.15 7.30
N ALA A 18 14.11 1.69 7.84
CA ALA A 18 12.80 1.87 7.21
C ALA A 18 12.33 3.34 7.22
N ILE A 19 12.69 4.10 8.26
CA ILE A 19 12.40 5.54 8.34
C ILE A 19 13.21 6.30 7.28
N ASP A 20 14.48 5.94 7.10
CA ASP A 20 15.36 6.57 6.11
C ASP A 20 14.89 6.30 4.66
N LEU A 21 14.45 5.08 4.37
CA LEU A 21 13.91 4.74 3.04
C LEU A 21 12.61 5.47 2.73
N LEU A 22 11.70 5.59 3.69
CA LEU A 22 10.44 6.32 3.52
C LEU A 22 10.70 7.81 3.26
N GLN A 23 11.68 8.39 3.94
CA GLN A 23 12.07 9.78 3.75
C GLN A 23 12.67 9.98 2.35
N LEU A 24 13.60 9.11 1.94
CA LEU A 24 14.22 9.16 0.61
C LEU A 24 13.17 9.08 -0.53
N VAL A 25 12.21 8.16 -0.40
CA VAL A 25 11.11 8.02 -1.37
C VAL A 25 10.21 9.27 -1.37
N SER A 26 9.93 9.83 -0.19
CA SER A 26 9.10 11.03 -0.06
C SER A 26 9.78 12.25 -0.69
N ASP A 27 11.09 12.41 -0.50
CA ASP A 27 11.88 13.50 -1.07
C ASP A 27 11.94 13.39 -2.60
N GLY A 28 12.12 12.17 -3.14
CA GLY A 28 12.08 11.94 -4.59
C GLY A 28 10.71 12.27 -5.21
N ILE A 29 9.61 11.94 -4.51
CA ILE A 29 8.26 12.34 -4.95
C ILE A 29 8.11 13.86 -4.97
N MET A 30 8.59 14.55 -3.93
CA MET A 30 8.54 16.02 -3.84
C MET A 30 9.35 16.68 -4.95
N GLN A 31 10.54 16.17 -5.26
CA GLN A 31 11.38 16.67 -6.34
C GLN A 31 10.68 16.61 -7.70
N VAL A 32 9.94 15.53 -8.00
CA VAL A 32 9.15 15.42 -9.23
C VAL A 32 8.02 16.44 -9.26
N ILE A 33 7.35 16.69 -8.13
CA ILE A 33 6.28 17.70 -8.03
C ILE A 33 6.83 19.11 -8.26
N GLU A 34 7.95 19.44 -7.63
CA GLU A 34 8.61 20.75 -7.72
C GLU A 34 9.11 21.04 -9.13
N THR A 35 9.78 20.05 -9.75
CA THR A 35 10.32 20.16 -11.12
C THR A 35 9.25 20.52 -12.14
N HIS A 36 8.02 20.02 -11.94
CA HIS A 36 6.91 20.27 -12.86
C HIS A 36 5.95 21.37 -12.40
N SER A 37 6.21 22.04 -11.27
CA SER A 37 5.42 23.18 -10.75
C SER A 37 3.91 22.89 -10.67
N ILE A 38 3.54 21.70 -10.20
CA ILE A 38 2.13 21.27 -10.16
C ILE A 38 1.61 21.25 -8.71
N ASP A 39 0.51 21.95 -8.46
CA ASP A 39 -0.15 22.13 -7.15
C ASP A 39 -0.25 20.86 -6.26
N VAL A 40 0.08 20.97 -4.99
CA VAL A 40 0.57 19.86 -4.14
C VAL A 40 -0.49 18.79 -3.85
N GLN A 41 -1.78 19.14 -3.79
CA GLN A 41 -2.80 18.23 -3.24
C GLN A 41 -3.22 17.08 -4.18
N LYS A 42 -3.24 17.30 -5.51
CA LYS A 42 -3.67 16.26 -6.47
C LYS A 42 -2.52 15.58 -7.21
N ASN A 43 -1.30 16.09 -7.05
CA ASN A 43 -0.17 15.68 -7.90
C ASN A 43 0.82 14.72 -7.23
N ARG A 44 0.77 14.54 -5.90
CA ARG A 44 1.57 13.50 -5.22
C ARG A 44 1.32 12.12 -5.82
N TYR A 45 0.05 11.78 -6.05
CA TYR A 45 -0.32 10.50 -6.66
C TYR A 45 0.12 10.40 -8.14
N LYS A 46 0.15 11.51 -8.88
CA LYS A 46 0.66 11.52 -10.26
C LYS A 46 2.18 11.37 -10.31
N ALA A 47 2.90 12.04 -9.42
CA ALA A 47 4.35 11.89 -9.27
C ALA A 47 4.71 10.44 -8.92
N MET A 48 4.02 9.84 -7.94
CA MET A 48 4.18 8.42 -7.60
C MET A 48 3.94 7.49 -8.81
N ARG A 49 2.88 7.72 -9.58
CA ARG A 49 2.60 6.93 -10.80
C ARG A 49 3.66 7.10 -11.88
N ALA A 50 4.17 8.32 -12.06
CA ALA A 50 5.22 8.59 -13.05
C ALA A 50 6.52 7.86 -12.67
N ILE A 51 6.93 7.95 -11.41
CA ILE A 51 8.12 7.24 -10.89
C ILE A 51 7.92 5.73 -11.03
N ALA A 52 6.77 5.20 -10.61
CA ALA A 52 6.47 3.77 -10.72
C ALA A 52 6.47 3.29 -12.18
N TRP A 53 5.94 4.08 -13.11
CA TRP A 53 5.96 3.75 -14.53
C TRP A 53 7.38 3.58 -15.06
N HIS A 54 8.28 4.51 -14.74
CA HIS A 54 9.69 4.39 -15.16
C HIS A 54 10.36 3.15 -14.54
N ALA A 55 10.15 2.89 -13.25
CA ALA A 55 10.66 1.68 -12.60
C ALA A 55 10.12 0.39 -13.23
N PHE A 56 8.86 0.37 -13.67
CA PHE A 56 8.29 -0.77 -14.39
C PHE A 56 8.93 -0.95 -15.76
N VAL A 57 9.14 0.13 -16.53
CA VAL A 57 9.81 0.05 -17.83
C VAL A 57 11.22 -0.51 -17.66
N GLU A 58 12.00 0.00 -16.72
CA GLU A 58 13.35 -0.51 -16.42
C GLU A 58 13.32 -2.00 -16.03
N SER A 59 12.34 -2.42 -15.24
CA SER A 59 12.19 -3.82 -14.84
C SER A 59 11.76 -4.73 -16.00
N ILE A 60 10.97 -4.21 -16.94
CA ILE A 60 10.58 -4.93 -18.17
C ILE A 60 11.80 -5.09 -19.08
N GLU A 61 12.58 -4.02 -19.27
CA GLU A 61 13.81 -4.05 -20.06
C GLU A 61 14.86 -5.00 -19.46
N ALA A 62 14.92 -5.09 -18.13
CA ALA A 62 15.76 -6.05 -17.40
C ALA A 62 15.19 -7.49 -17.39
N GLY A 63 13.95 -7.71 -17.82
CA GLY A 63 13.28 -9.01 -17.78
C GLY A 63 12.87 -9.49 -16.37
N ASP A 64 12.87 -8.62 -15.36
CA ASP A 64 12.57 -8.93 -13.95
C ASP A 64 11.15 -8.48 -13.52
N PHE A 65 10.33 -7.99 -14.45
CA PHE A 65 9.03 -7.42 -14.11
C PHE A 65 8.09 -8.39 -13.38
N GLU A 66 8.02 -9.65 -13.79
CA GLU A 66 7.18 -10.67 -13.13
C GLU A 66 7.62 -10.92 -11.69
N ALA A 67 8.93 -11.00 -11.45
CA ALA A 67 9.47 -11.16 -10.11
C ALA A 67 9.28 -9.90 -9.26
N LEU A 68 9.34 -8.70 -9.84
CA LEU A 68 8.93 -7.46 -9.16
C LEU A 68 7.47 -7.54 -8.69
N VAL A 69 6.54 -8.00 -9.54
CA VAL A 69 5.13 -8.15 -9.18
C VAL A 69 4.94 -9.17 -8.07
N GLN A 70 5.64 -10.29 -8.11
CA GLN A 70 5.59 -11.31 -7.06
C GLN A 70 6.12 -10.78 -5.73
N ARG A 71 7.27 -10.09 -5.73
CA ARG A 71 7.84 -9.45 -4.53
C ARG A 71 6.89 -8.39 -3.97
N ALA A 72 6.32 -7.53 -4.81
CA ALA A 72 5.36 -6.52 -4.38
C ALA A 72 4.13 -7.17 -3.73
N SER A 73 3.61 -8.23 -4.34
CA SER A 73 2.44 -8.98 -3.84
C SER A 73 2.69 -9.66 -2.50
N ALA A 74 3.89 -10.21 -2.30
CA ALA A 74 4.27 -10.87 -1.05
C ALA A 74 4.49 -9.88 0.12
N ASN A 75 4.79 -8.62 -0.18
CA ASN A 75 5.14 -7.59 0.80
C ASN A 75 4.07 -6.49 0.96
N VAL A 76 2.86 -6.69 0.43
CA VAL A 76 1.76 -5.70 0.53
C VAL A 76 1.46 -5.32 1.98
N ASP A 77 1.57 -6.27 2.90
CA ASP A 77 1.29 -6.06 4.32
C ASP A 77 2.44 -5.35 5.07
N ALA A 78 3.63 -5.26 4.46
CA ALA A 78 4.81 -4.61 5.02
C ALA A 78 5.01 -3.18 4.49
N LEU A 79 3.98 -2.61 3.87
CA LEU A 79 4.03 -1.24 3.35
C LEU A 79 4.07 -0.20 4.49
N PRO A 80 4.69 0.97 4.26
CA PRO A 80 4.65 2.06 5.22
C PRO A 80 3.23 2.51 5.55
N SER A 81 3.05 3.04 6.75
CA SER A 81 1.78 3.62 7.21
C SER A 81 1.21 4.61 6.19
N GLY A 82 -0.08 4.46 5.87
CA GLY A 82 -0.79 5.27 4.88
C GLY A 82 -0.67 4.80 3.42
N TRP A 83 0.10 3.73 3.15
CA TRP A 83 0.22 3.08 1.83
C TRP A 83 -0.41 1.68 1.82
N GLU A 84 -0.96 1.26 2.96
CA GLU A 84 -1.65 -0.02 3.18
C GLU A 84 -2.76 -0.26 2.14
N ILE A 85 -2.73 -1.44 1.52
CA ILE A 85 -3.81 -1.89 0.65
C ILE A 85 -4.81 -2.66 1.51
N LYS A 86 -5.97 -2.05 1.79
CA LYS A 86 -7.06 -2.77 2.46
C LYS A 86 -7.60 -3.82 1.51
N VAL A 87 -7.30 -5.09 1.77
CA VAL A 87 -7.99 -6.21 1.12
C VAL A 87 -9.47 -6.09 1.51
N PRO A 88 -10.40 -5.95 0.57
CA PRO A 88 -11.82 -5.91 0.91
C PRO A 88 -12.16 -7.24 1.58
N ALA A 89 -12.64 -7.17 2.84
CA ALA A 89 -13.15 -8.34 3.52
C ALA A 89 -14.19 -9.02 2.62
N LYS A 90 -14.00 -10.33 2.39
CA LYS A 90 -14.87 -11.16 1.56
C LYS A 90 -16.32 -10.82 1.90
N PRO A 91 -17.15 -10.37 0.94
CA PRO A 91 -18.48 -9.88 1.26
C PRO A 91 -19.24 -10.98 1.98
N ALA A 92 -19.66 -10.72 3.21
CA ALA A 92 -20.61 -11.57 3.91
C ALA A 92 -21.83 -11.74 2.99
N PRO A 93 -22.36 -12.97 2.84
CA PRO A 93 -23.48 -13.22 1.95
C PRO A 93 -24.64 -12.29 2.34
N LYS A 94 -25.03 -11.41 1.42
CA LYS A 94 -26.19 -10.54 1.61
C LYS A 94 -27.40 -11.43 1.94
N PRO A 95 -28.15 -11.14 3.02
CA PRO A 95 -29.37 -11.88 3.29
C PRO A 95 -30.30 -11.71 2.09
N THR A 96 -30.70 -12.82 1.50
CA THR A 96 -31.70 -12.86 0.43
C THR A 96 -32.99 -12.25 0.96
N PRO A 97 -33.59 -11.26 0.27
CA PRO A 97 -34.84 -10.69 0.71
C PRO A 97 -35.90 -11.79 0.73
N ALA A 98 -36.51 -12.01 1.89
CA ALA A 98 -37.61 -12.94 2.06
C ALA A 98 -38.72 -12.59 1.07
N LYS A 99 -39.08 -13.56 0.23
CA LYS A 99 -40.16 -13.49 -0.76
C LYS A 99 -41.45 -13.03 -0.07
N ARG A 100 -41.85 -11.76 -0.26
CA ARG A 100 -43.17 -11.28 0.15
C ARG A 100 -44.21 -12.09 -0.65
N THR A 101 -44.90 -12.98 0.05
CA THR A 101 -46.10 -13.65 -0.46
C THR A 101 -47.13 -12.59 -0.82
N ALA A 102 -47.52 -12.56 -2.09
CA ALA A 102 -48.62 -11.73 -2.57
C ALA A 102 -49.91 -12.13 -1.82
N LYS A 103 -50.47 -11.21 -1.05
CA LYS A 103 -51.83 -11.34 -0.54
C LYS A 103 -52.73 -10.48 -1.42
N ALA A 104 -53.48 -11.15 -2.29
CA ALA A 104 -54.65 -10.57 -2.95
C ALA A 104 -55.72 -10.24 -1.90
N ALA A 105 -56.36 -9.06 -2.02
CA ALA A 105 -57.79 -8.85 -1.79
C ALA A 105 -58.19 -7.35 -1.93
N ARG A 106 -58.89 -7.07 -3.04
CA ARG A 106 -60.22 -6.44 -3.10
C ARG A 106 -60.45 -5.02 -2.56
N ALA A 107 -60.79 -4.10 -3.46
CA ALA A 107 -61.98 -3.24 -3.39
C ALA A 107 -62.43 -2.95 -4.83
#